data_AF-A0A316IA25-F1
#
_entry.id   AF-A0A316IA25-F1
#
_cell.length_a   1.000
_cell.length_b   1.000
_cell.length_c   1.000
_cell.angle_alpha   90.00
_cell.angle_beta   90.00
_cell.angle_gamma   90.00
#
_symmetry.space_group_name_H-M   'P 1'
#
loop_
_entity.id
_entity.type
_entity.pdbx_description
1 polymer ?
#
loop_
_entity_poly.entity_id
_entity_poly.type
_entity_poly.pdbx_seq_one_letter_code
_entity_poly.pdbx_strand_id
1 'polypeptide(L)'
;MVQSLLAATPTLVVPAFRNAPMGAVSAYVEAMPSALLSSHPVVPVAAVGPDAAAIVRTQPLAFALGAGSPFDVLHSLGGQILLIGVDHTRNSFLHHCEALTPSPRLQKRVIGPELVVDDVAGDYGRFFPVVGREFEEAFGVEPRMVGGAECRLLPMRTFREFAVRRLTELLASA
;
A
#
# COMPACT_ATOMS: atom_id res chain seq x y z
N MET A 1 0.53 -27.28 20.52
CA MET A 1 -0.06 -26.78 19.24
C MET A 1 -0.52 -25.32 19.31
N VAL A 2 -1.06 -24.84 20.44
CA VAL A 2 -1.52 -23.42 20.60
C VAL A 2 -0.37 -22.42 20.82
N GLN A 3 0.79 -22.86 21.33
CA GLN A 3 1.99 -22.02 21.48
C GLN A 3 2.69 -21.65 20.15
N SER A 4 2.32 -22.28 19.02
CA SER A 4 2.90 -21.98 17.71
C SER A 4 2.22 -20.81 16.99
N LEU A 5 1.05 -20.37 17.44
CA LEU A 5 0.28 -19.26 16.83
C LEU A 5 0.53 -17.89 17.49
N LEU A 6 1.21 -17.87 18.64
CA LEU A 6 1.63 -16.64 19.33
C LEU A 6 3.10 -16.26 19.02
N ALA A 7 3.78 -17.02 18.17
CA ALA A 7 5.14 -16.72 17.74
C ALA A 7 5.10 -15.67 16.62
N ALA A 8 5.29 -14.41 17.03
CA ALA A 8 5.34 -13.16 16.26
C ALA A 8 3.97 -12.57 15.86
N THR A 9 3.43 -11.71 16.72
CA THR A 9 2.44 -10.71 16.30
C THR A 9 3.00 -9.96 15.10
N PRO A 10 2.38 -10.03 13.91
CA PRO A 10 2.89 -9.36 12.73
C PRO A 10 2.80 -7.85 12.90
N THR A 11 3.67 -7.11 12.22
CA THR A 11 3.54 -5.65 12.15
C THR A 11 2.39 -5.29 11.22
N LEU A 12 1.35 -4.64 11.75
CA LEU A 12 0.26 -4.07 10.98
C LEU A 12 0.70 -2.72 10.40
N VAL A 13 0.38 -2.48 9.13
CA VAL A 13 0.69 -1.22 8.44
C VAL A 13 -0.56 -0.77 7.71
N VAL A 14 -0.98 0.48 7.93
CA VAL A 14 -2.15 1.07 7.26
C VAL A 14 -1.82 2.45 6.70
N PRO A 15 -2.39 2.82 5.54
CA PRO A 15 -2.38 4.20 5.10
C PRO A 15 -3.17 5.08 6.09
N ALA A 16 -2.61 6.23 6.45
CA ALA A 16 -3.18 7.20 7.39
C ALA A 16 -3.36 8.58 6.73
N PHE A 17 -3.74 8.60 5.46
CA PHE A 17 -3.68 9.80 4.63
C PHE A 17 -4.56 10.93 5.17
N ARG A 18 -4.06 12.17 5.08
CA ARG A 18 -4.74 13.38 5.56
C ARG A 18 -5.62 14.03 4.49
N ASN A 19 -5.36 13.72 3.22
CA ASN A 19 -6.08 14.26 2.07
C ASN A 19 -7.30 13.41 1.65
N ALA A 20 -7.52 12.24 2.27
CA ALA A 20 -8.66 11.38 1.99
C ALA A 20 -8.94 10.44 3.18
N PRO A 21 -10.21 10.06 3.42
CA PRO A 21 -10.54 9.07 4.44
C PRO A 21 -10.05 7.66 4.05
N MET A 22 -9.43 6.95 4.99
CA MET A 22 -8.88 5.60 4.79
C MET A 22 -9.75 4.46 5.37
N GLY A 23 -10.89 4.80 5.97
CA GLY A 23 -11.84 3.83 6.54
C GLY A 23 -11.58 3.48 8.02
N ALA A 24 -12.56 2.81 8.64
CA ALA A 24 -12.59 2.57 10.08
C ALA A 24 -11.43 1.69 10.59
N VAL A 25 -11.00 0.70 9.81
CA VAL A 25 -9.86 -0.17 10.17
C VAL A 25 -8.57 0.63 10.26
N SER A 26 -8.29 1.45 9.24
CA SER A 26 -7.10 2.31 9.22
C SER A 26 -7.12 3.32 10.38
N ALA A 27 -8.28 3.95 10.62
CA ALA A 27 -8.46 4.88 11.74
C ALA A 27 -8.26 4.20 13.11
N TYR A 28 -8.73 2.96 13.27
CA TYR A 28 -8.54 2.19 14.50
C TYR A 28 -7.07 1.83 14.74
N VAL A 29 -6.37 1.34 13.72
CA VAL A 29 -4.93 1.02 13.83
C VAL A 29 -4.11 2.27 14.11
N GLU A 30 -4.41 3.39 13.43
CA GLU A 30 -3.74 4.67 13.68
C GLU A 30 -3.94 5.18 15.12
N ALA A 31 -5.13 4.96 15.70
CA ALA A 31 -5.46 5.40 17.05
C ALA A 31 -4.92 4.49 18.17
N MET A 32 -4.26 3.36 17.84
CA MET A 32 -3.71 2.47 18.85
C MET A 32 -2.59 3.19 19.65
N PRO A 33 -2.49 3.01 20.98
CA PRO A 33 -1.44 3.65 21.78
C PRO A 33 0.00 3.33 21.36
N SER A 34 0.21 2.19 20.71
CA SER A 34 1.51 1.74 20.19
C SER A 34 1.75 2.06 18.71
N ALA A 35 0.84 2.79 18.07
CA ALA A 35 0.99 3.18 16.67
C ALA A 35 2.12 4.18 16.50
N LEU A 36 2.98 3.91 15.53
CA LEU A 36 4.00 4.85 15.05
C LEU A 36 3.55 5.38 13.69
N LEU A 37 3.72 6.69 13.49
CA LEU A 37 3.31 7.38 12.27
C LEU A 37 4.56 7.87 11.53
N SER A 38 4.59 7.69 10.21
CA SER A 38 5.64 8.28 9.38
C SER A 38 5.52 9.81 9.32
N SER A 39 6.62 10.47 8.95
CA SER A 39 6.73 11.93 9.00
C SER A 39 6.06 12.67 7.84
N HIS A 40 5.47 11.97 6.86
CA HIS A 40 4.93 12.63 5.68
C HIS A 40 3.67 13.43 6.02
N PRO A 41 3.61 14.75 5.74
CA PRO A 41 2.53 15.61 6.24
C PRO A 41 1.16 15.34 5.58
N VAL A 42 1.14 14.89 4.32
CA VAL A 42 -0.12 14.68 3.55
C VAL A 42 -0.57 13.22 3.51
N VAL A 43 0.33 12.27 3.23
CA VAL A 43 0.02 10.85 3.06
C VAL A 43 0.81 9.96 4.03
N PRO A 44 0.73 10.19 5.36
CA PRO A 44 1.47 9.37 6.31
C PRO A 44 0.96 7.92 6.33
N VAL A 45 1.77 7.05 6.90
CA VAL A 45 1.52 5.63 7.08
C VAL A 45 1.69 5.32 8.57
N ALA A 46 0.71 4.62 9.14
CA ALA A 46 0.78 4.17 10.52
C ALA A 46 1.20 2.69 10.56
N ALA A 47 2.01 2.33 11.56
CA ALA A 47 2.41 0.96 11.81
C ALA A 47 2.35 0.60 13.30
N VAL A 48 1.96 -0.64 13.60
CA VAL A 48 1.88 -1.19 14.95
C VAL A 48 2.53 -2.57 14.96
N GLY A 49 3.54 -2.79 15.79
CA GLY A 49 4.21 -4.08 15.93
C GLY A 49 5.74 -3.98 15.96
N PRO A 50 6.44 -5.13 15.96
CA PRO A 50 7.89 -5.20 16.18
C PRO A 50 8.72 -4.42 15.16
N ASP A 51 8.28 -4.32 13.91
CA ASP A 51 9.00 -3.64 12.83
C ASP A 51 8.49 -2.21 12.57
N ALA A 52 7.51 -1.73 13.35
CA ALA A 52 6.82 -0.47 13.08
C ALA A 52 7.82 0.70 12.95
N ALA A 53 8.77 0.79 13.89
CA ALA A 53 9.78 1.83 13.89
C ALA A 53 10.69 1.78 12.65
N ALA A 54 10.98 0.58 12.14
CA ALA A 54 11.79 0.42 10.93
C ALA A 54 11.00 0.83 9.68
N ILE A 55 9.72 0.47 9.61
CA ILE A 55 8.83 0.72 8.46
C ILE A 55 8.52 2.21 8.32
N VAL A 56 8.17 2.92 9.40
CA VAL A 56 7.75 4.33 9.31
C VAL A 56 8.90 5.32 9.40
N ARG A 57 10.15 4.85 9.56
CA ARG A 57 11.33 5.68 9.80
C ARG A 57 11.53 6.77 8.75
N THR A 58 11.26 6.45 7.49
CA THR A 58 11.48 7.35 6.35
C THR A 58 10.28 7.33 5.43
N GLN A 59 9.91 8.50 4.92
CA GLN A 59 8.98 8.63 3.82
C GLN A 59 9.38 9.84 2.95
N PRO A 60 9.71 9.65 1.67
CA PRO A 60 10.05 10.74 0.77
C PRO A 60 8.88 11.71 0.58
N LEU A 61 9.16 13.00 0.39
CA LEU A 61 8.11 13.99 0.09
C LEU A 61 7.55 13.83 -1.32
N ALA A 62 8.43 13.66 -2.31
CA ALA A 62 8.06 13.31 -3.69
C ALA A 62 7.94 11.79 -3.81
N PHE A 63 7.00 11.29 -4.61
CA PHE A 63 6.74 9.85 -4.77
C PHE A 63 6.60 9.16 -3.40
N ALA A 64 5.69 9.65 -2.58
CA ALA A 64 5.63 9.33 -1.14
C ALA A 64 5.34 7.86 -0.84
N LEU A 65 4.86 7.09 -1.81
CA LEU A 65 4.65 5.65 -1.74
C LEU A 65 5.71 4.85 -2.53
N GLY A 66 6.63 5.51 -3.22
CA GLY A 66 7.64 4.88 -4.08
C GLY A 66 8.85 4.32 -3.32
N ALA A 67 10.02 4.35 -3.96
CA ALA A 67 11.27 3.87 -3.37
C ALA A 67 11.62 4.60 -2.06
N GLY A 68 12.07 3.87 -1.05
CA GLY A 68 12.40 4.42 0.28
C GLY A 68 11.20 4.81 1.15
N SER A 69 9.97 4.57 0.69
CA SER A 69 8.75 4.76 1.47
C SER A 69 8.50 3.59 2.45
N PRO A 70 7.54 3.73 3.39
CA PRO A 70 7.10 2.62 4.25
C PRO A 70 6.64 1.39 3.47
N PHE A 71 6.06 1.56 2.27
CA PHE A 71 5.65 0.43 1.42
C PHE A 71 6.85 -0.32 0.83
N ASP A 72 7.93 0.39 0.49
CA ASP A 72 9.17 -0.22 -0.01
C ASP A 72 9.89 -1.02 1.09
N VAL A 73 9.93 -0.46 2.31
CA VAL A 73 10.48 -1.16 3.48
C VAL A 73 9.63 -2.40 3.81
N LEU A 74 8.32 -2.27 3.88
CA LEU A 74 7.42 -3.40 4.14
C LEU A 74 7.54 -4.50 3.07
N HIS A 75 7.68 -4.12 1.80
CA HIS A 75 7.97 -5.05 0.71
C HIS A 75 9.29 -5.81 0.94
N SER A 76 10.36 -5.09 1.33
CA SER A 76 11.67 -5.71 1.59
C SER A 76 11.62 -6.75 2.72
N LEU A 77 10.79 -6.50 3.74
CA LEU A 77 10.53 -7.42 4.85
C LEU A 77 9.64 -8.61 4.48
N GLY A 78 9.17 -8.70 3.24
CA GLY A 78 8.31 -9.80 2.78
C GLY A 78 6.86 -9.65 3.21
N GLY A 79 6.37 -8.40 3.34
CA GLY A 79 5.00 -8.11 3.73
C GLY A 79 3.93 -8.70 2.82
N GLN A 80 2.69 -8.62 3.30
CA GLN A 80 1.50 -9.07 2.59
C GLN A 80 0.49 -7.91 2.50
N ILE A 81 -0.34 -7.95 1.46
CA ILE A 81 -1.44 -7.02 1.25
C ILE A 81 -2.72 -7.75 1.65
N LEU A 82 -3.44 -7.22 2.63
CA LEU A 82 -4.76 -7.70 3.01
C LEU A 82 -5.81 -6.67 2.60
N LEU A 83 -6.68 -7.04 1.66
CA LEU A 83 -7.85 -6.25 1.27
C LEU A 83 -9.08 -6.83 1.99
N ILE A 84 -9.83 -6.01 2.72
CA ILE A 84 -10.98 -6.43 3.53
C ILE A 84 -12.22 -5.67 3.06
N GLY A 85 -13.15 -6.36 2.41
CA GLY A 85 -14.40 -5.77 1.89
C GLY A 85 -14.17 -4.77 0.75
N VAL A 86 -12.98 -4.77 0.15
CA VAL A 86 -12.59 -3.90 -0.96
C VAL A 86 -11.84 -4.69 -2.02
N ASP A 87 -11.83 -4.15 -3.23
CA ASP A 87 -11.07 -4.66 -4.37
C ASP A 87 -9.80 -3.83 -4.61
N HIS A 88 -9.18 -4.03 -5.78
CA HIS A 88 -7.96 -3.35 -6.17
C HIS A 88 -8.11 -1.85 -6.47
N THR A 89 -9.34 -1.29 -6.52
CA THR A 89 -9.53 0.18 -6.57
C THR A 89 -9.03 0.88 -5.30
N ARG A 90 -8.91 0.14 -4.18
CA ARG A 90 -8.46 0.64 -2.87
C ARG A 90 -7.10 0.12 -2.45
N ASN A 91 -6.36 -0.55 -3.35
CA ASN A 91 -5.05 -1.08 -3.03
C ASN A 91 -3.94 -0.03 -3.22
N SER A 92 -3.60 0.70 -2.14
CA SER A 92 -2.56 1.74 -2.16
C SER A 92 -1.19 1.23 -2.59
N PHE A 93 -0.88 -0.06 -2.43
CA PHE A 93 0.40 -0.61 -2.86
C PHE A 93 0.57 -0.62 -4.39
N LEU A 94 -0.51 -0.51 -5.17
CA LEU A 94 -0.40 -0.31 -6.61
C LEU A 94 0.16 1.07 -6.98
N HIS A 95 0.00 2.11 -6.14
CA HIS A 95 0.71 3.37 -6.32
C HIS A 95 2.22 3.23 -6.07
N HIS A 96 2.62 2.40 -5.09
CA HIS A 96 4.03 2.04 -4.92
C HIS A 96 4.57 1.35 -6.18
N CYS A 97 3.83 0.41 -6.75
CA CYS A 97 4.23 -0.27 -7.98
C CYS A 97 4.30 0.69 -9.17
N GLU A 98 3.33 1.58 -9.35
CA GLU A 98 3.34 2.58 -10.42
C GLU A 98 4.53 3.53 -10.31
N ALA A 99 4.87 4.00 -9.11
CA ALA A 99 6.03 4.87 -8.86
C ALA A 99 7.38 4.26 -9.31
N LEU A 100 7.44 2.93 -9.46
CA LEU A 100 8.63 2.20 -9.88
C LEU A 100 8.66 1.92 -11.39
N THR A 101 7.60 2.29 -12.11
CA THR A 101 7.57 2.16 -13.57
C THR A 101 8.42 3.27 -14.23
N PRO A 102 8.87 3.08 -15.49
CA PRO A 102 9.64 4.11 -16.20
C PRO A 102 8.87 5.41 -16.49
N SER A 103 7.53 5.37 -16.50
CA SER A 103 6.69 6.50 -16.90
C SER A 103 5.37 6.51 -16.10
N PRO A 104 5.43 6.75 -14.77
CA PRO A 104 4.24 6.82 -13.94
C PRO A 104 3.34 7.98 -14.36
N ARG A 105 2.04 7.89 -14.11
CA ARG A 105 1.17 9.06 -14.21
C ARG A 105 1.51 10.02 -13.08
N LEU A 106 1.77 11.28 -13.42
CA LEU A 106 2.20 12.29 -12.46
C LEU A 106 1.05 13.22 -12.07
N GLN A 107 1.06 13.60 -10.80
CA GLN A 107 0.32 14.74 -10.29
C GLN A 107 1.26 15.61 -9.45
N LYS A 108 0.89 16.89 -9.28
CA LYS A 108 1.55 17.79 -8.35
C LYS A 108 0.90 17.67 -6.97
N ARG A 109 1.72 17.47 -5.93
CA ARG A 109 1.28 17.46 -4.53
C ARG A 109 1.86 18.66 -3.80
N VAL A 110 1.00 19.40 -3.12
CA VAL A 110 1.38 20.51 -2.24
C VAL A 110 1.75 19.95 -0.85
N ILE A 111 2.92 20.33 -0.35
CA ILE A 111 3.49 19.96 0.95
C ILE A 111 3.70 21.24 1.75
N GLY A 112 2.88 21.47 2.78
CA GLY A 112 2.91 22.73 3.51
C GLY A 112 2.58 23.94 2.61
N PRO A 113 3.02 25.16 2.96
CA PRO A 113 2.57 26.37 2.29
C PRO A 113 3.21 26.61 0.90
N GLU A 114 4.42 26.12 0.65
CA GLU A 114 5.21 26.56 -0.52
C GLU A 114 5.84 25.44 -1.34
N LEU A 115 5.89 24.20 -0.83
CA LEU A 115 6.56 23.12 -1.53
C LEU A 115 5.58 22.35 -2.42
N VAL A 116 5.91 22.22 -3.70
CA VAL A 116 5.17 21.39 -4.66
C VAL A 116 6.10 20.31 -5.19
N VAL A 117 5.69 19.05 -5.08
CA VAL A 117 6.46 17.88 -5.49
C VAL A 117 5.69 17.03 -6.49
N ASP A 118 6.41 16.21 -7.25
CA ASP A 118 5.80 15.17 -8.08
C ASP A 118 5.42 13.96 -7.24
N ASP A 119 4.28 13.36 -7.61
CA ASP A 119 3.80 12.11 -7.03
C ASP A 119 2.99 11.33 -8.06
N VAL A 120 2.71 10.06 -7.77
CA VAL A 120 1.85 9.23 -8.62
C VAL A 120 0.42 9.76 -8.55
N ALA A 121 -0.20 9.95 -9.72
CA ALA A 121 -1.58 10.37 -9.86
C ALA A 121 -2.57 9.32 -9.33
N GLY A 122 -3.80 9.77 -9.01
CA GLY A 122 -4.88 8.84 -8.69
C GLY A 122 -5.19 7.91 -9.87
N ASP A 123 -5.49 6.64 -9.59
CA ASP A 123 -5.82 5.68 -10.64
C ASP A 123 -7.24 5.85 -11.18
N TYR A 124 -8.18 6.26 -10.32
CA TYR A 124 -9.61 6.41 -10.62
C TYR A 124 -10.25 5.16 -11.26
N GLY A 125 -9.73 3.97 -10.96
CA GLY A 125 -10.24 2.70 -11.48
C GLY A 125 -9.79 2.35 -12.89
N ARG A 126 -8.81 3.07 -13.46
CA ARG A 126 -8.35 2.86 -14.84
C ARG A 126 -7.52 1.58 -14.97
N PHE A 127 -6.45 1.44 -14.20
CA PHE A 127 -5.51 0.32 -14.35
C PHE A 127 -5.47 -0.60 -13.14
N PHE A 128 -5.71 -0.09 -11.93
CA PHE A 128 -5.53 -0.90 -10.73
C PHE A 128 -6.49 -2.09 -10.64
N PRO A 129 -7.78 -1.98 -10.99
CA PRO A 129 -8.68 -3.13 -11.03
C PRO A 129 -8.25 -4.19 -12.04
N VAL A 130 -7.70 -3.77 -13.19
CA VAL A 130 -7.23 -4.69 -14.23
C VAL A 130 -6.00 -5.45 -13.76
N VAL A 131 -4.97 -4.74 -13.27
CA VAL A 131 -3.74 -5.34 -12.76
C VAL A 131 -4.02 -6.30 -11.60
N GLY A 132 -4.89 -5.90 -10.68
CA GLY A 132 -5.31 -6.72 -9.56
C GLY A 132 -5.97 -8.03 -9.99
N ARG A 133 -7.01 -7.94 -10.82
CA ARG A 133 -7.74 -9.10 -11.33
C ARG A 133 -6.84 -10.06 -12.12
N GLU A 134 -6.01 -9.52 -13.02
CA GLU A 134 -5.09 -10.36 -13.81
C GLU A 134 -4.06 -11.07 -12.91
N PHE A 135 -3.63 -10.45 -11.81
CA PHE A 135 -2.80 -11.13 -10.81
C PHE A 135 -3.56 -12.24 -10.09
N GLU A 136 -4.80 -11.96 -9.64
CA GLU A 136 -5.64 -12.95 -8.98
C GLU A 136 -5.84 -14.20 -9.85
N GLU A 137 -6.15 -14.01 -11.14
CA GLU A 137 -6.31 -15.08 -12.12
C GLU A 137 -5.00 -15.84 -12.37
N ALA A 138 -3.88 -15.14 -12.57
CA ALA A 138 -2.61 -15.76 -12.90
C ALA A 138 -1.96 -16.52 -11.73
N PHE A 139 -2.23 -16.10 -10.49
CA PHE A 139 -1.62 -16.68 -9.29
C PHE A 139 -2.59 -17.44 -8.38
N GLY A 140 -3.85 -17.60 -8.81
CA GLY A 140 -4.87 -18.33 -8.06
C GLY A 140 -5.22 -17.68 -6.72
N VAL A 141 -5.20 -16.34 -6.65
CA VAL A 141 -5.66 -15.64 -5.44
C VAL A 141 -7.17 -15.54 -5.49
N GLU A 142 -7.81 -16.46 -4.81
CA GLU A 142 -9.27 -16.46 -4.69
C GLU A 142 -9.72 -15.70 -3.44
N PRO A 143 -10.71 -14.80 -3.55
CA PRO A 143 -11.29 -14.17 -2.38
C PRO A 143 -11.88 -15.18 -1.38
N ARG A 144 -11.87 -14.83 -0.10
CA ARG A 144 -12.42 -15.63 0.99
C ARG A 144 -13.25 -14.77 1.92
N MET A 145 -14.33 -15.33 2.47
CA MET A 145 -15.15 -14.62 3.44
C MET A 145 -14.50 -14.66 4.82
N VAL A 146 -14.31 -13.48 5.42
CA VAL A 146 -13.96 -13.31 6.83
C VAL A 146 -15.09 -12.54 7.50
N GLY A 147 -15.86 -13.22 8.34
CA GLY A 147 -17.15 -12.70 8.77
C GLY A 147 -18.06 -12.46 7.56
N GLY A 148 -18.56 -11.24 7.41
CA GLY A 148 -19.37 -10.83 6.26
C GLY A 148 -18.61 -10.11 5.14
N ALA A 149 -17.28 -10.02 5.22
CA ALA A 149 -16.46 -9.31 4.24
C ALA A 149 -15.72 -10.29 3.33
N GLU A 150 -15.75 -10.01 2.03
CA GLU A 150 -14.85 -10.67 1.07
C GLU A 150 -13.43 -10.11 1.23
N CYS A 151 -12.46 -11.00 1.44
CA CYS A 151 -11.07 -10.64 1.71
C CYS A 151 -10.11 -11.29 0.71
N ARG A 152 -9.02 -10.58 0.40
CA ARG A 152 -7.91 -11.06 -0.45
C ARG A 152 -6.60 -10.89 0.29
N LEU A 153 -5.72 -11.88 0.21
CA LEU A 153 -4.37 -11.82 0.77
C LEU A 153 -3.35 -12.05 -0.35
N LEU A 154 -2.47 -11.08 -0.57
CA LEU A 154 -1.48 -11.11 -1.66
C LEU A 154 -0.05 -10.97 -1.11
N PRO A 155 0.92 -11.77 -1.58
CA PRO A 155 2.33 -11.56 -1.23
C PRO A 155 2.89 -10.32 -1.95
N MET A 156 3.41 -9.34 -1.20
CA MET A 156 3.87 -8.07 -1.80
C MET A 156 4.99 -8.26 -2.81
N ARG A 157 5.90 -9.22 -2.59
CA ARG A 157 7.04 -9.47 -3.49
C ARG A 157 6.60 -9.87 -4.89
N THR A 158 5.87 -10.97 -4.98
CA THR A 158 5.35 -11.48 -6.26
C THR A 158 4.36 -10.49 -6.89
N PHE A 159 3.53 -9.83 -6.07
CA PHE A 159 2.58 -8.84 -6.57
C PHE A 159 3.29 -7.60 -7.14
N ARG A 160 4.35 -7.09 -6.50
CA ARG A 160 5.13 -5.95 -7.00
C ARG A 160 5.76 -6.27 -8.35
N GLU A 161 6.43 -7.42 -8.47
CA GLU A 161 7.07 -7.86 -9.71
C GLU A 161 6.07 -7.91 -10.86
N PHE A 162 4.91 -8.53 -10.63
CA PHE A 162 3.83 -8.59 -11.62
C PHE A 162 3.27 -7.19 -11.95
N ALA A 163 2.91 -6.42 -10.93
CA ALA A 163 2.24 -5.14 -11.08
C ALA A 163 3.11 -4.10 -11.76
N VAL A 164 4.40 -4.02 -11.43
CA VAL A 164 5.34 -3.08 -12.09
C VAL A 164 5.45 -3.40 -13.58
N ARG A 165 5.64 -4.68 -13.94
CA ARG A 165 5.66 -5.10 -15.34
C ARG A 165 4.36 -4.73 -16.04
N ARG A 166 3.22 -5.10 -15.45
CA ARG A 166 1.91 -4.92 -16.09
C ARG A 166 1.51 -3.45 -16.23
N LEU A 167 1.77 -2.64 -15.20
CA LEU A 167 1.55 -1.18 -15.27
C LEU A 167 2.45 -0.55 -16.34
N THR A 168 3.70 -0.99 -16.48
CA THR A 168 4.60 -0.50 -17.54
C THR A 168 4.01 -0.74 -18.94
N GLU A 169 3.47 -1.92 -19.19
CA GLU A 169 2.79 -2.24 -20.46
C GLU A 169 1.55 -1.38 -20.69
N LEU A 170 0.67 -1.28 -19.68
CA LEU A 170 -0.56 -0.52 -19.78
C LEU A 170 -0.29 0.97 -20.02
N LEU A 171 0.65 1.55 -19.29
CA LEU A 171 1.06 2.96 -19.41
C LEU A 171 1.70 3.28 -20.77
N ALA A 172 2.44 2.34 -21.36
CA ALA A 172 3.02 2.51 -22.69
C ALA A 172 1.96 2.49 -23.81
N SER A 173 0.80 1.87 -23.56
CA SER A 173 -0.31 1.77 -24.51
C SER A 173 -1.42 2.83 -24.31
N ALA A 174 -1.21 3.75 -23.37
CA ALA A 174 -2.25 4.61 -22.77
C ALA A 174 -2.43 5.99 -23.40
#